data_AF-A0A160GFU0-F1
#
_entry.id   AF-A0A160GFU0-F1
#
_cell.length_a   1.000
_cell.length_b   1.000
_cell.length_c   1.000
_cell.angle_alpha   90.00
_cell.angle_beta   90.00
_cell.angle_gamma   90.00
#
_symmetry.space_group_name_H-M   'P 1'
#
loop_
_entity.id
_entity.type
_entity.pdbx_description
1 polymer ?
#
loop_
_entity_poly.entity_id
_entity_poly.type
_entity_poly.pdbx_seq_one_letter_code
_entity_poly.pdbx_strand_id
1 'polypeptide(L)'
;MSQVSAKLVKELRDRTGLGMMECKKALEEANGDIELAIDNLRKSGQAKAAKKAGNIAADGAIVIAQAAGKALLLEVNCQTDFVAKDESFTAFANKIAELALANNTTDVEAISALPYGDGTTVEEARIALVQKIGENIQVRRAEIIEGANLAAYRHGIRIGVVVSYEGGSEEIGKAVAMQVAAFNPLAVNEESVPADILAREKDIIEAKAKESGKPEAVIEKMITGGVQKYLNEVTLVNQPYVIDNEKKVGDVLKAENATVLSFKRLEVGEGIEKKQEDFAAEVAAAQAAAQS
;
A
#
# COMPACT_ATOMS: atom_id res chain seq x y z
N MET A 1 39.45 23.30 18.51
CA MET A 1 38.37 22.37 18.12
C MET A 1 37.89 21.68 19.38
N SER A 2 36.65 21.93 19.82
CA SER A 2 36.11 21.24 20.99
C SER A 2 36.12 19.73 20.73
N GLN A 3 36.84 18.97 21.55
CA GLN A 3 36.82 17.51 21.45
C GLN A 3 35.43 17.03 21.86
N VAL A 4 34.57 16.76 20.87
CA VAL A 4 33.31 16.05 21.09
C VAL A 4 33.66 14.66 21.65
N SER A 5 33.23 14.38 22.88
CA SER A 5 33.54 13.12 23.55
C SER A 5 32.73 11.96 22.95
N ALA A 6 33.29 10.75 22.96
CA ALA A 6 32.57 9.55 22.52
C ALA A 6 31.27 9.31 23.30
N LYS A 7 31.21 9.74 24.56
CA LYS A 7 30.01 9.66 25.40
C LYS A 7 28.89 10.56 24.87
N LEU A 8 29.21 11.80 24.47
CA LEU A 8 28.25 12.73 23.87
C LEU A 8 27.72 12.20 22.54
N VAL A 9 28.61 11.66 21.69
CA VAL A 9 28.18 11.05 20.42
C VAL A 9 27.25 9.86 20.66
N LYS A 10 27.56 9.01 21.64
CA LYS A 10 26.70 7.90 22.02
C LYS A 10 25.34 8.38 22.52
N GLU A 11 25.31 9.39 23.40
CA GLU A 11 24.08 9.96 23.93
C GLU A 11 23.17 10.52 22.82
N LEU A 12 23.74 11.31 21.90
CA LEU A 12 22.98 11.84 20.77
C LEU A 12 22.48 10.71 19.85
N ARG A 13 23.30 9.68 19.61
CA ARG A 13 22.90 8.51 18.83
C ARG A 13 21.77 7.74 19.50
N ASP A 14 21.84 7.53 20.81
CA ASP A 14 20.81 6.80 21.54
C ASP A 14 19.48 7.58 21.55
N ARG A 15 19.53 8.93 21.57
CA ARG A 15 18.35 9.80 21.48
C ARG A 15 17.75 9.91 20.08
N THR A 16 18.56 9.86 19.02
CA THR A 16 18.11 10.13 17.63
C THR A 16 18.01 8.88 16.77
N GLY A 17 18.69 7.80 17.14
CA GLY A 17 18.81 6.57 16.35
C GLY A 17 19.67 6.70 15.09
N LEU A 18 20.38 7.82 14.91
CA LEU A 18 21.14 8.11 13.69
C LEU A 18 22.56 7.50 13.68
N GLY A 19 23.20 7.52 12.50
CA GLY A 19 24.55 6.99 12.31
C GLY A 19 25.59 7.71 13.18
N MET A 20 26.61 6.97 13.63
CA MET A 20 27.65 7.47 14.55
C MET A 20 28.36 8.72 14.03
N MET A 21 28.75 8.71 12.74
CA MET A 21 29.45 9.84 12.12
C MET A 21 28.55 11.06 11.90
N GLU A 22 27.26 10.84 11.69
CA GLU A 22 26.28 11.92 11.56
C GLU A 22 26.07 12.62 12.90
N CYS A 23 25.92 11.84 13.99
CA CYS A 23 25.85 12.38 15.35
C CYS A 23 27.14 13.14 15.73
N LYS A 24 28.32 12.59 15.38
CA LYS A 24 29.61 13.25 15.65
C LYS A 24 29.71 14.59 14.94
N LYS A 25 29.39 14.65 13.64
CA LYS A 25 29.43 15.90 12.85
C LYS A 25 28.46 16.94 13.39
N ALA A 26 27.22 16.54 13.69
CA ALA A 26 26.23 17.46 14.25
C ALA A 26 26.67 18.05 15.60
N LEU A 27 27.30 17.24 16.46
CA LEU A 27 27.88 17.73 17.72
C LEU A 27 29.10 18.63 17.49
N GLU A 28 29.93 18.35 16.49
CA GLU A 28 31.07 19.21 16.15
C GLU A 28 30.59 20.60 15.69
N GLU A 29 29.56 20.65 14.85
CA GLU A 29 28.93 21.90 14.38
C GLU A 29 28.20 22.64 15.51
N ALA A 30 27.61 21.91 16.46
CA ALA A 30 26.93 22.45 17.63
C ALA A 30 27.87 22.72 18.83
N ASN A 31 29.19 22.59 18.67
CA ASN A 31 30.19 22.75 19.75
C ASN A 31 29.89 21.90 21.00
N GLY A 32 29.31 20.70 20.81
CA GLY A 32 28.96 19.77 21.88
C GLY A 32 27.58 19.98 22.51
N ASP A 33 26.80 20.96 22.07
CA ASP A 33 25.43 21.16 22.52
C ASP A 33 24.50 20.11 21.88
N ILE A 34 23.88 19.27 22.72
CA ILE A 34 23.03 18.17 22.27
C ILE A 34 21.72 18.67 21.68
N GLU A 35 21.06 19.66 22.30
CA GLU A 35 19.76 20.13 21.82
C GLU A 35 19.92 20.88 20.49
N LEU A 36 20.96 21.72 20.38
CA LEU A 36 21.29 22.37 19.12
C LEU A 36 21.67 21.35 18.03
N ALA A 37 22.40 20.28 18.38
CA ALA A 37 22.72 19.21 17.44
C ALA A 37 21.46 18.49 16.95
N ILE A 38 20.48 18.24 17.82
CA ILE A 38 19.19 17.64 17.44
C ILE A 38 18.43 18.57 16.49
N ASP A 39 18.37 19.87 16.77
CA ASP A 39 17.70 20.85 15.89
C ASP A 39 18.36 20.91 14.51
N ASN A 40 19.69 20.89 14.46
CA ASN A 40 20.44 20.85 13.20
C ASN A 40 20.21 19.54 12.43
N LEU A 41 20.13 18.41 13.14
CA LEU A 41 19.80 17.12 12.55
C LEU A 41 18.38 17.11 11.97
N ARG A 42 17.39 17.72 12.63
CA ARG A 42 16.02 17.85 12.09
C ARG A 42 15.99 18.67 10.80
N LYS A 43 16.68 19.82 10.78
CA LYS A 43 16.79 20.67 9.58
C LYS A 43 17.47 19.95 8.42
N SER A 44 18.58 19.25 8.68
CA SER A 44 19.27 18.47 7.64
C SER A 44 18.47 17.24 7.19
N GLY A 45 17.69 16.63 8.09
CA GLY A 45 16.74 15.57 7.80
C GLY A 45 15.70 15.97 6.76
N GLN A 46 15.11 17.17 6.90
CA GLN A 46 14.18 17.73 5.90
C GLN A 46 14.83 17.81 4.51
N ALA A 47 16.06 18.34 4.42
CA ALA A 47 16.79 18.43 3.16
C ALA A 47 17.10 17.05 2.56
N LYS A 48 17.45 16.06 3.39
CA LYS A 48 17.67 14.67 2.94
C LYS A 48 16.39 14.04 2.42
N ALA A 49 15.28 14.19 3.15
CA ALA A 49 13.99 13.67 2.72
C ALA A 49 13.53 14.29 1.41
N ALA A 50 13.67 15.61 1.25
CA ALA A 50 13.37 16.30 -0.01
C ALA A 50 14.21 15.78 -1.18
N LYS A 51 15.51 15.52 -0.98
CA LYS A 51 16.37 14.92 -2.01
C LYS A 51 15.96 13.49 -2.37
N LYS A 52 15.43 12.72 -1.41
CA LYS A 52 14.99 11.34 -1.62
C LYS A 52 13.60 11.25 -2.25
N ALA A 53 12.76 12.26 -2.09
CA ALA A 53 11.36 12.27 -2.56
C ALA A 53 11.21 12.03 -4.08
N GLY A 54 12.21 12.38 -4.89
CA GLY A 54 12.21 12.14 -6.34
C GLY A 54 12.49 10.69 -6.75
N ASN A 55 12.90 9.83 -5.83
CA ASN A 55 13.18 8.43 -6.12
C ASN A 55 11.87 7.61 -6.10
N ILE A 56 11.74 6.67 -7.03
CA ILE A 56 10.58 5.79 -7.14
C ILE A 56 10.48 4.90 -5.88
N ALA A 57 9.37 5.00 -5.16
CA ALA A 57 9.04 4.15 -4.01
C ALA A 57 7.90 3.19 -4.42
N ALA A 58 8.27 2.07 -5.04
CA ALA A 58 7.32 1.08 -5.59
C ALA A 58 7.24 -0.23 -4.76
N ASP A 59 7.95 -0.29 -3.64
CA ASP A 59 7.80 -1.34 -2.64
C ASP A 59 7.19 -0.77 -1.35
N GLY A 60 7.10 -1.56 -0.28
CA GLY A 60 6.48 -1.13 0.98
C GLY A 60 5.49 -2.12 1.55
N ALA A 61 4.50 -1.61 2.29
CA ALA A 61 3.53 -2.43 2.99
C ALA A 61 2.10 -1.88 2.93
N ILE A 62 1.14 -2.80 2.83
CA ILE A 62 -0.24 -2.56 3.23
C ILE A 62 -0.41 -2.95 4.70
N VAL A 63 -0.93 -2.01 5.49
CA VAL A 63 -1.33 -2.24 6.89
C VAL A 63 -2.84 -2.06 7.02
N ILE A 64 -3.43 -2.75 8.00
CA ILE A 64 -4.85 -2.71 8.27
C ILE A 64 -5.04 -2.39 9.75
N ALA A 65 -5.75 -1.32 10.05
CA ALA A 65 -6.22 -0.99 11.39
C ALA A 65 -7.72 -1.26 11.48
N GLN A 66 -8.20 -1.79 12.60
CA GLN A 66 -9.62 -2.08 12.82
C GLN A 66 -10.09 -1.51 14.15
N ALA A 67 -11.31 -0.98 14.14
CA ALA A 67 -12.07 -0.55 15.29
C ALA A 67 -13.51 -1.04 15.13
N ALA A 68 -14.32 -1.01 16.19
CA ALA A 68 -15.69 -1.51 16.11
C ALA A 68 -16.47 -0.85 14.95
N GLY A 69 -16.90 -1.66 13.98
CA GLY A 69 -17.66 -1.25 12.81
C GLY A 69 -16.87 -0.60 11.67
N LYS A 70 -15.55 -0.42 11.79
CA LYS A 70 -14.70 0.23 10.77
C LYS A 70 -13.33 -0.42 10.61
N ALA A 71 -12.80 -0.40 9.40
CA ALA A 71 -11.42 -0.75 9.12
C ALA A 71 -10.80 0.26 8.16
N LEU A 72 -9.50 0.49 8.32
CA LEU A 72 -8.70 1.32 7.44
C LEU A 72 -7.58 0.47 6.84
N LEU A 73 -7.48 0.48 5.51
CA LEU A 73 -6.32 -0.03 4.78
C LEU A 73 -5.42 1.16 4.44
N LEU A 74 -4.12 1.01 4.64
CA LEU A 74 -3.15 2.05 4.33
C LEU A 74 -1.97 1.47 3.55
N GLU A 75 -1.61 2.12 2.45
CA GLU A 75 -0.37 1.86 1.72
C GLU A 75 0.71 2.85 2.14
N VAL A 76 1.83 2.31 2.63
CA VAL A 76 3.06 3.06 2.86
C VAL A 76 4.13 2.48 1.97
N ASN A 77 4.75 3.32 1.15
CA ASN A 77 5.77 2.88 0.21
C ASN A 77 7.18 3.18 0.70
N CYS A 78 8.11 2.32 0.28
CA CYS A 78 9.55 2.52 0.32
C CYS A 78 10.17 2.06 -1.02
N GLN A 79 11.50 2.09 -1.14
CA GLN A 79 12.17 1.75 -2.40
C GLN A 79 12.44 0.25 -2.49
N THR A 80 12.83 -0.37 -1.37
CA THR A 80 13.22 -1.77 -1.33
C THR A 80 12.36 -2.60 -0.39
N ASP A 81 12.32 -3.91 -0.62
CA ASP A 81 11.60 -4.86 0.22
C ASP A 81 12.31 -5.09 1.57
N PHE A 82 13.61 -4.81 1.66
CA PHE A 82 14.37 -4.84 2.91
C PHE A 82 13.83 -3.80 3.89
N VAL A 83 13.58 -2.57 3.42
CA VAL A 83 12.98 -1.52 4.24
C VAL A 83 11.54 -1.83 4.59
N ALA A 84 10.78 -2.42 3.68
CA ALA A 84 9.40 -2.83 3.94
C ALA A 84 9.26 -3.84 5.10
N LYS A 85 10.35 -4.57 5.41
CA LYS A 85 10.44 -5.55 6.50
C LYS A 85 11.15 -4.99 7.75
N ASP A 86 11.65 -3.76 7.71
CA ASP A 86 12.28 -3.12 8.87
C ASP A 86 11.26 -2.86 9.97
N GLU A 87 11.67 -3.08 11.23
CA GLU A 87 10.80 -2.92 12.40
C GLU A 87 10.37 -1.45 12.58
N SER A 88 11.26 -0.49 12.29
CA SER A 88 10.95 0.95 12.42
C SER A 88 9.93 1.37 11.37
N PHE A 89 10.08 0.88 10.13
CA PHE A 89 9.11 1.10 9.06
C PHE A 89 7.74 0.49 9.39
N THR A 90 7.73 -0.76 9.85
CA THR A 90 6.50 -1.48 10.21
C THR A 90 5.78 -0.79 11.38
N ALA A 91 6.51 -0.39 12.42
CA ALA A 91 5.96 0.33 13.57
C ALA A 91 5.38 1.69 13.14
N PHE A 92 6.09 2.42 12.27
CA PHE A 92 5.60 3.67 11.70
C PHE A 92 4.30 3.47 10.93
N ALA A 93 4.27 2.54 9.98
CA ALA A 93 3.10 2.26 9.16
C ALA A 93 1.87 1.86 9.98
N ASN A 94 2.03 0.96 10.95
CA ASN A 94 0.91 0.54 11.82
C ASN A 94 0.35 1.73 12.63
N LYS A 95 1.23 2.53 13.22
CA LYS A 95 0.82 3.66 14.06
C LYS A 95 0.07 4.73 13.25
N ILE A 96 0.51 5.04 12.04
CA ILE A 96 -0.20 6.01 11.21
C ILE A 96 -1.57 5.46 10.74
N ALA A 97 -1.72 4.15 10.56
CA ALA A 97 -3.01 3.54 10.24
C ALA A 97 -3.99 3.63 11.42
N GLU A 98 -3.51 3.41 12.65
CA GLU A 98 -4.30 3.61 13.87
C GLU A 98 -4.73 5.08 14.03
N LEU A 99 -3.80 6.02 13.82
CA LEU A 99 -4.09 7.46 13.88
C LEU A 99 -5.10 7.89 12.81
N ALA A 100 -4.93 7.43 11.57
CA ALA A 100 -5.84 7.73 10.48
C ALA A 100 -7.25 7.18 10.75
N LEU A 101 -7.35 5.95 11.28
CA LEU A 101 -8.63 5.34 11.64
C LEU A 101 -9.30 6.09 12.80
N ALA A 102 -8.55 6.42 13.85
CA ALA A 102 -9.06 7.14 15.02
C ALA A 102 -9.58 8.55 14.65
N ASN A 103 -8.98 9.18 13.63
CA ASN A 103 -9.41 10.49 13.11
C ASN A 103 -10.39 10.37 11.93
N ASN A 104 -10.76 9.14 11.53
CA ASN A 104 -11.68 8.86 10.43
C ASN A 104 -11.31 9.60 9.13
N THR A 105 -10.03 9.57 8.76
CA THR A 105 -9.53 10.26 7.56
C THR A 105 -8.76 9.30 6.65
N THR A 106 -8.97 9.45 5.35
CA THR A 106 -8.18 8.81 4.28
C THR A 106 -7.33 9.81 3.51
N ASP A 107 -7.48 11.10 3.81
CA ASP A 107 -6.75 12.16 3.12
C ASP A 107 -5.29 12.17 3.60
N VAL A 108 -4.37 11.98 2.66
CA VAL A 108 -2.94 11.79 2.97
C VAL A 108 -2.33 13.07 3.58
N GLU A 109 -2.78 14.23 3.14
CA GLU A 109 -2.31 15.52 3.65
C GLU A 109 -2.75 15.71 5.11
N ALA A 110 -4.02 15.40 5.40
CA ALA A 110 -4.55 15.40 6.76
C ALA A 110 -3.84 14.37 7.65
N ILE A 111 -3.60 13.15 7.16
CA ILE A 111 -2.84 12.11 7.89
C ILE A 111 -1.44 12.63 8.23
N SER A 112 -0.78 13.28 7.28
CA SER A 112 0.59 13.82 7.46
C SER A 112 0.66 14.89 8.54
N ALA A 113 -0.43 15.62 8.76
CA ALA A 113 -0.55 16.65 9.79
C ALA A 113 -0.96 16.11 11.18
N LEU A 114 -1.35 14.84 11.30
CA LEU A 114 -1.80 14.28 12.58
C LEU A 114 -0.66 14.25 13.62
N PRO A 115 -0.98 14.40 14.92
CA PRO A 115 0.01 14.21 15.98
C PRO A 115 0.49 12.75 15.99
N TYR A 116 1.79 12.55 15.80
CA TYR A 116 2.42 11.25 15.91
C TYR A 116 2.88 10.95 17.35
N GLY A 117 2.98 11.97 18.21
CA GLY A 117 3.42 11.84 19.61
C GLY A 117 4.64 12.70 19.92
N ASP A 118 4.90 12.94 21.20
CA ASP A 118 6.03 13.74 21.68
C ASP A 118 6.15 15.13 21.01
N GLY A 119 4.99 15.73 20.70
CA GLY A 119 4.92 17.04 20.04
C GLY A 119 5.27 17.03 18.55
N THR A 120 5.41 15.86 17.92
CA THR A 120 5.70 15.72 16.49
C THR A 120 4.48 15.32 15.67
N THR A 121 4.48 15.71 14.39
CA THR A 121 3.51 15.30 13.38
C THR A 121 3.94 14.01 12.67
N VAL A 122 3.02 13.37 11.94
CA VAL A 122 3.32 12.23 11.08
C VAL A 122 4.39 12.56 10.04
N GLU A 123 4.35 13.75 9.44
CA GLU A 123 5.36 14.17 8.46
C GLU A 123 6.75 14.30 9.09
N GLU A 124 6.85 14.86 10.28
CA GLU A 124 8.14 14.95 10.99
C GLU A 124 8.69 13.57 11.34
N ALA A 125 7.81 12.65 11.77
CA ALA A 125 8.20 11.26 12.03
C ALA A 125 8.64 10.54 10.74
N ARG A 126 7.96 10.79 9.60
CA ARG A 126 8.34 10.26 8.30
C ARG A 126 9.73 10.78 7.88
N ILE A 127 9.99 12.08 8.04
CA ILE A 127 11.29 12.69 7.74
C ILE A 127 12.40 12.06 8.59
N ALA A 128 12.17 11.88 9.89
CA ALA A 128 13.12 11.23 10.79
C ALA A 128 13.38 9.78 10.36
N LEU A 129 12.35 9.05 9.93
CA LEU A 129 12.49 7.68 9.42
C LEU A 129 13.30 7.64 8.12
N VAL A 130 13.05 8.57 7.19
CA VAL A 130 13.85 8.71 5.96
C VAL A 130 15.31 9.04 6.27
N GLN A 131 15.58 9.90 7.26
CA GLN A 131 16.95 10.21 7.67
C GLN A 131 17.67 8.99 8.25
N LYS A 132 16.96 8.18 9.02
CA LYS A 132 17.49 6.95 9.63
C LYS A 132 17.73 5.85 8.59
N ILE A 133 16.78 5.62 7.69
CA ILE A 133 16.79 4.50 6.73
C ILE A 133 17.57 4.85 5.46
N GLY A 134 17.48 6.10 4.99
CA GLY A 134 18.16 6.56 3.78
C GLY A 134 17.41 6.29 2.47
N GLU A 135 16.17 5.81 2.53
CA GLU A 135 15.28 5.60 1.38
C GLU A 135 14.13 6.61 1.35
N ASN A 136 13.54 6.82 0.17
CA ASN A 136 12.26 7.51 0.08
C ASN A 136 11.17 6.67 0.77
N ILE A 137 10.40 7.30 1.65
CA ILE A 137 9.27 6.68 2.34
C ILE A 137 8.07 7.62 2.21
N GLN A 138 6.92 7.09 1.77
CA GLN A 138 5.73 7.88 1.47
C GLN A 138 4.48 7.20 1.99
N VAL A 139 3.60 7.98 2.64
CA VAL A 139 2.21 7.57 2.87
C VAL A 139 1.47 7.82 1.56
N ARG A 140 0.98 6.78 0.90
CA ARG A 140 0.51 6.92 -0.49
C ARG A 140 -1.00 7.06 -0.61
N ARG A 141 -1.75 6.16 0.02
CA ARG A 141 -3.22 6.16 -0.03
C ARG A 141 -3.80 5.37 1.12
N ALA A 142 -5.00 5.76 1.54
CA ALA A 142 -5.78 5.09 2.54
C ALA A 142 -7.20 4.85 2.04
N GLU A 143 -7.82 3.77 2.49
CA GLU A 143 -9.21 3.42 2.21
C GLU A 143 -9.89 3.04 3.53
N ILE A 144 -11.10 3.54 3.76
CA ILE A 144 -11.94 3.13 4.88
C ILE A 144 -13.08 2.26 4.36
N ILE A 145 -13.41 1.24 5.12
CA ILE A 145 -14.61 0.43 4.96
C ILE A 145 -15.34 0.30 6.29
N GLU A 146 -16.66 0.37 6.22
CA GLU A 146 -17.55 0.25 7.37
C GLU A 146 -18.47 -0.95 7.20
N GLY A 147 -18.91 -1.53 8.31
CA GLY A 147 -19.78 -2.71 8.28
C GLY A 147 -20.00 -3.32 9.65
N ALA A 148 -21.11 -4.03 9.81
CA ALA A 148 -21.38 -4.76 11.05
C ALA A 148 -20.38 -5.91 11.26
N ASN A 149 -20.11 -6.70 10.22
CA ASN A 149 -19.05 -7.69 10.21
C ASN A 149 -17.97 -7.30 9.19
N LEU A 150 -16.71 -7.30 9.64
CA LEU A 150 -15.54 -6.99 8.82
C LEU A 150 -14.54 -8.13 8.90
N ALA A 151 -14.21 -8.74 7.75
CA ALA A 151 -13.15 -9.74 7.65
C ALA A 151 -11.93 -9.12 6.98
N ALA A 152 -10.79 -9.10 7.67
CA ALA A 152 -9.53 -8.62 7.13
C ALA A 152 -8.62 -9.79 6.75
N TYR A 153 -7.94 -9.66 5.61
CA TYR A 153 -6.91 -10.61 5.18
C TYR A 153 -5.69 -9.85 4.65
N ARG A 154 -4.50 -10.32 5.03
CA ARG A 154 -3.22 -9.83 4.51
C ARG A 154 -2.47 -10.99 3.87
N HIS A 155 -2.05 -10.80 2.63
CA HIS A 155 -1.15 -11.72 1.94
C HIS A 155 0.29 -11.21 2.08
N GLY A 156 0.93 -11.59 3.18
CA GLY A 156 2.20 -10.98 3.61
C GLY A 156 2.03 -9.48 3.87
N ILE A 157 2.99 -8.69 3.40
CA ILE A 157 2.93 -7.22 3.49
C ILE A 157 2.43 -6.56 2.20
N ARG A 158 2.30 -7.31 1.09
CA ARG A 158 2.06 -6.74 -0.24
C ARG A 158 0.60 -6.47 -0.56
N ILE A 159 -0.32 -7.29 -0.05
CA ILE A 159 -1.75 -7.17 -0.35
C ILE A 159 -2.51 -7.13 0.97
N GLY A 160 -3.41 -6.16 1.10
CA GLY A 160 -4.38 -6.10 2.18
C GLY A 160 -5.80 -6.03 1.62
N VAL A 161 -6.70 -6.77 2.24
CA VAL A 161 -8.12 -6.82 1.89
C VAL A 161 -8.96 -6.70 3.14
N VAL A 162 -10.04 -5.94 3.07
CA VAL A 162 -11.13 -5.98 4.05
C VAL A 162 -12.46 -6.15 3.33
N VAL A 163 -13.29 -7.07 3.82
CA VAL A 163 -14.62 -7.39 3.31
C VAL A 163 -15.65 -7.03 4.37
N SER A 164 -16.67 -6.26 3.97
CA SER A 164 -17.88 -6.00 4.75
C SER A 164 -18.97 -6.97 4.32
N TYR A 165 -19.56 -7.69 5.27
CA TYR A 165 -20.53 -8.75 4.99
C TYR A 165 -21.60 -8.87 6.09
N GLU A 166 -22.68 -9.57 5.75
CA GLU A 166 -23.79 -9.92 6.64
C GLU A 166 -24.02 -11.42 6.62
N GLY A 167 -24.46 -11.98 7.76
CA GLY A 167 -24.69 -13.42 7.92
C GLY A 167 -23.40 -14.25 7.81
N GLY A 168 -23.57 -15.57 7.76
CA GLY A 168 -22.45 -16.52 7.75
C GLY A 168 -21.57 -16.51 9.00
N SER A 169 -20.48 -17.28 8.94
CA SER A 169 -19.45 -17.36 9.98
C SER A 169 -18.27 -16.41 9.71
N GLU A 170 -17.37 -16.29 10.69
CA GLU A 170 -16.12 -15.54 10.50
C GLU A 170 -15.22 -16.20 9.45
N GLU A 171 -15.24 -17.54 9.36
CA GLU A 171 -14.45 -18.30 8.41
C GLU A 171 -14.84 -18.00 6.96
N ILE A 172 -16.14 -17.87 6.65
CA ILE A 172 -16.56 -17.49 5.29
C ILE A 172 -16.14 -16.07 4.95
N GLY A 173 -16.25 -15.12 5.89
CA GLY A 173 -15.75 -13.76 5.70
C GLY A 173 -14.26 -13.74 5.36
N LYS A 174 -13.45 -14.50 6.11
CA LYS A 174 -12.01 -14.63 5.88
C LYS A 174 -11.70 -15.30 4.53
N ALA A 175 -12.42 -16.36 4.18
CA ALA A 175 -12.22 -17.05 2.91
C ALA A 175 -12.57 -16.16 1.70
N VAL A 176 -13.60 -15.33 1.82
CA VAL A 176 -13.94 -14.31 0.81
C VAL A 176 -12.86 -13.22 0.73
N ALA A 177 -12.31 -12.77 1.86
CA ALA A 177 -11.20 -11.82 1.84
C ALA A 177 -9.96 -12.39 1.14
N MET A 178 -9.70 -13.70 1.30
CA MET A 178 -8.66 -14.41 0.54
C MET A 178 -8.97 -14.51 -0.96
N GLN A 179 -10.23 -14.80 -1.32
CA GLN A 179 -10.69 -14.79 -2.72
C GLN A 179 -10.43 -13.44 -3.39
N VAL A 180 -10.85 -12.35 -2.74
CA VAL A 180 -10.65 -10.98 -3.25
C VAL A 180 -9.16 -10.67 -3.40
N ALA A 181 -8.31 -11.09 -2.45
CA ALA A 181 -6.87 -10.87 -2.55
C ALA A 181 -6.26 -11.55 -3.78
N ALA A 182 -6.70 -12.79 -4.08
CA ALA A 182 -6.17 -13.62 -5.15
C ALA A 182 -6.66 -13.21 -6.55
N PHE A 183 -7.95 -12.88 -6.69
CA PHE A 183 -8.57 -12.67 -8.00
C PHE A 183 -8.83 -11.20 -8.35
N ASN A 184 -8.63 -10.27 -7.40
CA ASN A 184 -8.80 -8.83 -7.62
C ASN A 184 -10.11 -8.45 -8.37
N PRO A 185 -11.29 -8.91 -7.93
CA PRO A 185 -12.55 -8.50 -8.54
C PRO A 185 -12.69 -6.99 -8.49
N LEU A 186 -13.30 -6.42 -9.53
CA LEU A 186 -13.63 -4.99 -9.61
C LEU A 186 -14.84 -4.63 -8.75
N ALA A 187 -15.79 -5.56 -8.62
CA ALA A 187 -17.06 -5.33 -7.96
C ALA A 187 -17.58 -6.58 -7.25
N VAL A 188 -18.55 -6.41 -6.34
CA VAL A 188 -19.21 -7.55 -5.68
C VAL A 188 -20.06 -8.35 -6.67
N ASN A 189 -20.92 -7.67 -7.41
CA ASN A 189 -21.86 -8.21 -8.38
C ASN A 189 -21.90 -7.33 -9.65
N GLU A 190 -22.71 -7.74 -10.62
CA GLU A 190 -22.80 -7.09 -11.94
C GLU A 190 -23.35 -5.66 -11.82
N GLU A 191 -24.29 -5.43 -10.91
CA GLU A 191 -24.91 -4.13 -10.65
C GLU A 191 -23.93 -3.13 -10.04
N SER A 192 -22.88 -3.63 -9.37
CA SER A 192 -21.85 -2.81 -8.73
C SER A 192 -20.66 -2.50 -9.66
N VAL A 193 -20.68 -2.97 -10.91
CA VAL A 193 -19.65 -2.64 -11.90
C VAL A 193 -19.86 -1.19 -12.37
N PRO A 194 -18.83 -0.32 -12.36
CA PRO A 194 -18.96 1.04 -12.88
C PRO A 194 -19.47 1.06 -14.32
N ALA A 195 -20.51 1.86 -14.56
CA ALA A 195 -21.23 1.86 -15.83
C ALA A 195 -20.35 2.27 -17.02
N ASP A 196 -19.39 3.17 -16.79
CA ASP A 196 -18.42 3.63 -17.79
C ASP A 196 -17.42 2.53 -18.18
N ILE A 197 -16.97 1.72 -17.19
CA ILE A 197 -16.11 0.57 -17.44
C ILE A 197 -16.87 -0.51 -18.21
N LEU A 198 -18.10 -0.83 -17.79
CA LEU A 198 -18.91 -1.84 -18.45
C LEU A 198 -19.27 -1.43 -19.89
N ALA A 199 -19.61 -0.15 -20.11
CA ALA A 199 -19.89 0.37 -21.44
C ALA A 199 -18.66 0.27 -22.35
N ARG A 200 -17.49 0.71 -21.86
CA ARG A 200 -16.23 0.63 -22.61
C ARG A 200 -15.90 -0.81 -23.00
N GLU A 201 -16.06 -1.76 -22.08
CA GLU A 201 -15.75 -3.16 -22.38
C GLU A 201 -16.75 -3.76 -23.38
N LYS A 202 -18.04 -3.42 -23.26
CA LYS A 202 -19.07 -3.82 -24.24
C LYS A 202 -18.73 -3.32 -25.65
N ASP A 203 -18.31 -2.07 -25.79
CA ASP A 203 -17.92 -1.50 -27.08
C ASP A 203 -16.74 -2.26 -27.70
N ILE A 204 -15.74 -2.62 -26.88
CA ILE A 204 -14.58 -3.41 -27.32
C ILE A 204 -15.00 -4.81 -27.77
N ILE A 205 -15.86 -5.48 -27.01
CA ILE A 205 -16.38 -6.81 -27.34
C ILE A 205 -17.20 -6.78 -28.64
N GLU A 206 -18.04 -5.76 -28.80
CA GLU A 206 -18.87 -5.57 -29.99
C GLU A 206 -18.02 -5.32 -31.24
N ALA A 207 -17.00 -4.44 -31.15
CA ALA A 207 -16.07 -4.20 -32.25
C ALA A 207 -15.37 -5.50 -32.68
N LYS A 208 -14.81 -6.26 -31.73
CA LYS A 208 -14.16 -7.55 -31.99
C LYS A 208 -15.13 -8.58 -32.62
N ALA A 209 -16.38 -8.60 -32.18
CA ALA A 209 -17.38 -9.53 -32.71
C ALA A 209 -17.76 -9.18 -34.16
N LYS A 210 -17.93 -7.90 -34.48
CA LYS A 210 -18.23 -7.42 -35.85
C LYS A 210 -17.09 -7.66 -36.83
N GLU A 211 -15.84 -7.52 -36.39
CA GLU A 211 -14.66 -7.82 -37.22
C GLU A 211 -14.49 -9.31 -37.55
N SER A 212 -15.22 -10.20 -36.88
CA SER A 212 -15.08 -11.66 -37.07
C SER A 212 -15.62 -12.19 -38.40
N GLY A 213 -16.40 -11.39 -39.15
CA GLY A 213 -16.98 -11.79 -40.44
C GLY A 213 -18.03 -12.91 -40.36
N LYS A 214 -18.52 -13.24 -39.15
CA LYS A 214 -19.52 -14.28 -38.92
C LYS A 214 -20.96 -13.77 -39.15
N PRO A 215 -21.95 -14.66 -39.31
CA PRO A 215 -23.35 -14.26 -39.41
C PRO A 215 -23.84 -13.49 -38.18
N GLU A 216 -24.81 -12.61 -38.36
CA GLU A 216 -25.35 -11.71 -37.32
C GLU A 216 -25.81 -12.45 -36.05
N ALA A 217 -26.53 -13.57 -36.21
CA ALA A 217 -26.95 -14.41 -35.08
C ALA A 217 -25.78 -15.02 -34.28
N VAL A 218 -24.60 -15.17 -34.91
CA VAL A 218 -23.39 -15.64 -34.23
C VAL A 218 -22.67 -14.47 -33.55
N ILE A 219 -22.66 -13.29 -34.17
CA ILE A 219 -22.11 -12.06 -33.59
C ILE A 219 -22.86 -11.71 -32.29
N GLU A 220 -24.19 -11.74 -32.30
CA GLU A 220 -25.00 -11.45 -31.11
C GLU A 220 -24.69 -12.39 -29.94
N LYS A 221 -24.54 -13.70 -30.24
CA LYS A 221 -24.11 -14.71 -29.26
C LYS A 221 -22.69 -14.47 -28.75
N MET A 222 -21.78 -14.02 -29.61
CA MET A 222 -20.41 -13.68 -29.23
C MET A 222 -20.38 -12.48 -28.29
N ILE A 223 -21.17 -11.45 -28.55
CA ILE A 223 -21.28 -10.26 -27.69
C ILE A 223 -21.83 -10.68 -26.33
N THR A 224 -22.97 -11.38 -26.31
CA THR A 224 -23.61 -11.83 -25.06
C THR A 224 -22.66 -12.69 -24.22
N GLY A 225 -22.01 -13.69 -24.86
CA GLY A 225 -21.06 -14.56 -24.17
C GLY A 225 -19.79 -13.82 -23.71
N GLY A 226 -19.31 -12.85 -24.48
CA GLY A 226 -18.16 -12.01 -24.12
C GLY A 226 -18.43 -11.15 -22.91
N VAL A 227 -19.60 -10.49 -22.86
CA VAL A 227 -20.02 -9.69 -21.71
C VAL A 227 -20.19 -10.56 -20.47
N GLN A 228 -20.84 -11.72 -20.59
CA GLN A 228 -20.97 -12.63 -19.46
C GLN A 228 -19.61 -13.14 -18.96
N LYS A 229 -18.68 -13.43 -19.87
CA LYS A 229 -17.32 -13.83 -19.51
C LYS A 229 -16.61 -12.72 -18.73
N TYR A 230 -16.68 -11.48 -19.21
CA TYR A 230 -16.09 -10.33 -18.52
C TYR A 230 -16.68 -10.17 -17.11
N LEU A 231 -18.02 -10.22 -16.99
CA LEU A 231 -18.70 -10.13 -15.69
C LEU A 231 -18.28 -11.27 -14.75
N ASN A 232 -18.08 -12.49 -15.26
CA ASN A 232 -17.57 -13.60 -14.45
C ASN A 232 -16.15 -13.38 -13.93
N GLU A 233 -15.32 -12.63 -14.66
CA GLU A 233 -13.94 -12.31 -14.26
C GLU A 233 -13.92 -11.15 -13.26
N VAL A 234 -14.71 -10.10 -13.47
CA VAL A 234 -14.62 -8.86 -12.68
C VAL A 234 -15.57 -8.76 -11.49
N THR A 235 -16.51 -9.69 -11.33
CA THR A 235 -17.46 -9.67 -10.20
C THR A 235 -17.23 -10.83 -9.25
N LEU A 236 -17.08 -10.52 -7.96
CA LEU A 236 -16.77 -11.49 -6.90
C LEU A 236 -17.74 -12.68 -6.91
N VAL A 237 -19.05 -12.43 -6.90
CA VAL A 237 -20.06 -13.49 -6.78
C VAL A 237 -20.07 -14.46 -7.96
N ASN A 238 -19.58 -14.05 -9.13
CA ASN A 238 -19.54 -14.90 -10.31
C ASN A 238 -18.23 -15.66 -10.47
N GLN A 239 -17.19 -15.31 -9.72
CA GLN A 239 -15.90 -15.98 -9.78
C GLN A 239 -16.00 -17.44 -9.28
N PRO A 240 -15.21 -18.36 -9.84
CA PRO A 240 -14.95 -19.65 -9.21
C PRO A 240 -14.34 -19.45 -7.82
N TYR A 241 -14.78 -20.25 -6.85
CA TYR A 241 -14.30 -20.14 -5.49
C TYR A 241 -12.94 -20.84 -5.32
N VAL A 242 -11.93 -20.11 -4.84
CA VAL A 242 -10.52 -20.57 -4.78
C VAL A 242 -10.32 -21.87 -4.02
N ILE A 243 -11.18 -22.16 -3.04
CA ILE A 243 -11.11 -23.38 -2.22
C ILE A 243 -11.84 -24.55 -2.91
N ASP A 244 -12.90 -24.28 -3.66
CA ASP A 244 -13.72 -25.27 -4.37
C ASP A 244 -14.11 -24.70 -5.73
N ASN A 245 -13.26 -24.96 -6.74
CA ASN A 245 -13.41 -24.40 -8.09
C ASN A 245 -14.64 -24.93 -8.84
N GLU A 246 -15.36 -25.91 -8.30
CA GLU A 246 -16.63 -26.40 -8.87
C GLU A 246 -17.81 -25.46 -8.54
N LYS A 247 -17.65 -24.60 -7.54
CA LYS A 247 -18.67 -23.64 -7.10
C LYS A 247 -18.28 -22.21 -7.40
N LYS A 248 -19.28 -21.37 -7.65
CA LYS A 248 -19.08 -19.91 -7.64
C LYS A 248 -19.09 -19.39 -6.21
N VAL A 249 -18.40 -18.29 -5.96
CA VAL A 249 -18.42 -17.58 -4.66
C VAL A 249 -19.86 -17.27 -4.23
N GLY A 250 -20.71 -16.82 -5.16
CA GLY A 250 -22.12 -16.53 -4.88
C GLY A 250 -22.92 -17.74 -4.39
N ASP A 251 -22.60 -18.95 -4.87
CA ASP A 251 -23.28 -20.18 -4.43
C ASP A 251 -22.82 -20.59 -3.04
N VAL A 252 -21.53 -20.44 -2.74
CA VAL A 252 -20.96 -20.67 -1.41
C VAL A 252 -21.56 -19.70 -0.38
N LEU A 253 -21.63 -18.40 -0.72
CA LEU A 253 -22.24 -17.38 0.12
C LEU A 253 -23.70 -17.70 0.44
N LYS A 254 -24.49 -18.11 -0.57
CA LYS A 254 -25.89 -18.52 -0.36
C LYS A 254 -26.01 -19.73 0.57
N ALA A 255 -25.17 -20.75 0.40
CA ALA A 255 -25.19 -21.95 1.24
C ALA A 255 -24.89 -21.63 2.71
N GLU A 256 -24.02 -20.65 2.95
CA GLU A 256 -23.64 -20.19 4.30
C GLU A 256 -24.57 -19.09 4.85
N ASN A 257 -25.65 -18.72 4.14
CA ASN A 257 -26.52 -17.58 4.47
C ASN A 257 -25.73 -16.28 4.69
N ALA A 258 -24.72 -16.04 3.85
CA ALA A 258 -23.84 -14.89 3.88
C ALA A 258 -24.08 -13.98 2.67
N THR A 259 -23.88 -12.68 2.84
CA THR A 259 -23.91 -11.70 1.75
C THR A 259 -22.75 -10.73 1.92
N VAL A 260 -21.97 -10.55 0.85
CA VAL A 260 -20.91 -9.53 0.82
C VAL A 260 -21.53 -8.20 0.41
N LEU A 261 -21.30 -7.15 1.19
CA LEU A 261 -21.80 -5.81 0.93
C LEU A 261 -20.81 -4.99 0.11
N SER A 262 -19.53 -5.04 0.51
CA SER A 262 -18.44 -4.32 -0.16
C SER A 262 -17.10 -4.91 0.24
N PHE A 263 -16.06 -4.58 -0.52
CA PHE A 263 -14.68 -4.89 -0.15
C PHE A 263 -13.76 -3.74 -0.56
N LYS A 264 -12.61 -3.68 0.09
CA LYS A 264 -11.47 -2.85 -0.29
C LYS A 264 -10.23 -3.73 -0.39
N ARG A 265 -9.47 -3.55 -1.47
CA ARG A 265 -8.20 -4.24 -1.71
C ARG A 265 -7.17 -3.20 -2.08
N LEU A 266 -6.00 -3.27 -1.45
CA LEU A 266 -4.81 -2.51 -1.85
C LEU A 266 -3.67 -3.49 -2.13
N GLU A 267 -2.88 -3.17 -3.14
CA GLU A 267 -1.63 -3.85 -3.46
C GLU A 267 -0.48 -2.83 -3.53
N VAL A 268 0.64 -3.17 -2.90
CA VAL A 268 1.84 -2.32 -2.86
C VAL A 268 2.35 -2.04 -4.26
N GLY A 269 2.47 -0.75 -4.57
CA GLY A 269 3.06 -0.26 -5.82
C GLY A 269 2.14 -0.39 -7.03
N GLU A 270 0.86 -0.76 -6.84
CA GLU A 270 -0.11 -0.83 -7.93
C GLU A 270 -0.19 0.52 -8.66
N GLY A 271 0.04 0.52 -9.98
CA GLY A 271 0.07 1.72 -10.81
C GLY A 271 1.38 2.53 -10.74
N ILE A 272 2.42 2.03 -10.07
CA ILE A 272 3.76 2.64 -10.09
C ILE A 272 4.64 1.85 -11.06
N GLU A 273 5.15 2.52 -12.10
CA GLU A 273 6.13 1.91 -13.00
C GLU A 273 7.45 1.66 -12.27
N LYS A 274 7.83 0.38 -12.15
CA LYS A 274 9.13 0.00 -11.62
C LYS A 274 10.18 0.20 -12.70
N LYS A 275 11.19 1.01 -12.40
CA LYS A 275 12.37 1.13 -13.27
C LYS A 275 13.08 -0.22 -13.31
N GLN A 276 13.18 -0.81 -14.49
CA GLN A 276 13.95 -2.03 -14.68
C GLN A 276 15.42 -1.63 -14.85
N GLU A 277 16.26 -1.97 -13.87
CA GLU A 277 17.68 -1.65 -13.91
C GLU A 277 18.48 -2.85 -14.41
N ASP A 278 19.31 -2.62 -15.44
CA ASP A 278 20.27 -3.60 -15.93
C ASP A 278 21.57 -3.47 -15.13
N PHE A 279 21.72 -4.34 -14.14
CA PHE A 279 22.89 -4.35 -13.26
C PHE A 279 24.20 -4.54 -14.03
N ALA A 280 24.20 -5.31 -15.13
CA ALA A 280 25.40 -5.50 -15.93
C ALA A 280 25.80 -4.20 -16.65
N ALA A 281 24.82 -3.49 -17.20
CA ALA A 281 25.04 -2.18 -17.81
C ALA A 281 25.52 -1.13 -16.78
N GLU A 282 24.96 -1.14 -15.57
CA GLU A 282 25.36 -0.22 -14.50
C GLU A 282 26.81 -0.49 -14.04
N VAL A 283 27.17 -1.77 -13.83
CA VAL A 283 28.55 -2.17 -13.49
C VAL A 283 29.52 -1.76 -14.59
N ALA A 284 29.16 -1.98 -15.87
CA ALA A 284 30.00 -1.58 -16.99
C ALA A 284 30.20 -0.06 -17.06
N ALA A 285 29.14 0.72 -16.82
CA ALA A 285 29.20 2.18 -16.81
C ALA A 285 30.07 2.72 -15.65
N ALA A 286 29.94 2.15 -14.45
CA ALA A 286 30.75 2.54 -13.29
C ALA A 286 32.23 2.21 -13.50
N GLN A 287 32.54 1.06 -14.09
CA GLN A 287 33.92 0.68 -14.44
C GLN A 287 34.53 1.62 -15.48
N ALA A 288 33.76 2.01 -16.50
CA ALA A 288 34.21 2.96 -17.52
C ALA A 288 34.49 4.35 -16.91
N ALA A 289 33.61 4.85 -16.04
CA ALA A 289 33.78 6.14 -15.36
C ALA A 289 34.95 6.17 -14.37
N ALA A 290 35.36 5.02 -13.82
CA ALA A 290 36.52 4.93 -12.94
C ALA A 290 37.86 4.87 -13.70
N GLN A 291 37.83 4.63 -15.01
CA GLN A 291 39.02 4.57 -15.88
C GLN A 291 39.29 5.88 -16.63
N SER A 292 38.38 6.85 -16.56
CA SER A 292 38.49 8.20 -17.13
C SER A 292 38.90 9.24 -16.09
#